data_AF-A0A0Q9KEZ1-F1
#
_entry.id   AF-A0A0Q9KEZ1-F1
#
_cell.length_a   1.000
_cell.length_b   1.000
_cell.length_c   1.000
_cell.angle_alpha   90.00
_cell.angle_beta   90.00
_cell.angle_gamma   90.00
#
_symmetry.space_group_name_H-M   'P 1'
#
loop_
_entity.id
_entity.type
_entity.pdbx_description
1 polymer ?
#
loop_
_entity_poly.entity_id
_entity_poly.type
_entity_poly.pdbx_seq_one_letter_code
_entity_poly.pdbx_strand_id
1 'polypeptide(L)'
;MLNKKRWISIFLVSIVFAGSLLAFPKKAWACSCAESGSVQENKSRSDAVFEGTAASVKPSSLSLFGSPAKAVKASFQVNEVWKGQVAPSIEVLTAGSGETCGYEFQEGERYLVYATATGTSLDVSLCSGTILTSEANEQMTLLGSGSLPPQPSFANKQTSAYPRNLYLSIGAVVAIALAFFLYRKRKQPISKT
;
A
#
# COMPACT_ATOMS: atom_id res chain seq x y z
N MET A 1 69.16 12.88 2.61
CA MET A 1 68.20 11.75 2.69
C MET A 1 66.76 12.17 3.07
N LEU A 2 66.45 13.46 3.24
CA LEU A 2 65.06 13.94 3.10
C LEU A 2 64.75 14.01 1.60
N ASN A 3 63.97 13.08 1.05
CA ASN A 3 63.16 13.36 -0.16
C ASN A 3 62.20 12.23 -0.50
N LYS A 4 62.58 10.96 -0.28
CA LYS A 4 61.72 9.82 -0.66
C LYS A 4 60.46 9.69 0.22
N LYS A 5 60.59 9.77 1.55
CA LYS A 5 59.45 9.72 2.49
C LYS A 5 58.50 10.92 2.38
N ARG A 6 59.03 12.13 2.09
CA ARG A 6 58.20 13.34 1.88
C ARG A 6 57.39 13.23 0.59
N TRP A 7 57.98 12.72 -0.49
CA TRP A 7 57.28 12.56 -1.77
C TRP A 7 56.21 11.47 -1.70
N ILE A 8 56.47 10.35 -1.00
CA ILE A 8 55.46 9.30 -0.76
C ILE A 8 54.28 9.86 0.04
N SER A 9 54.54 10.65 1.08
CA SER A 9 53.48 11.28 1.88
C SER A 9 52.64 12.26 1.05
N ILE A 10 53.27 13.09 0.22
CA ILE A 10 52.57 14.02 -0.68
C ILE A 10 51.70 13.24 -1.70
N PHE A 11 52.21 12.15 -2.24
CA PHE A 11 51.47 11.31 -3.19
C PHE A 11 50.26 10.63 -2.54
N LEU A 12 50.43 10.11 -1.32
CA LEU A 12 49.33 9.51 -0.55
C LEU A 12 48.26 10.54 -0.18
N VAL A 13 48.66 11.73 0.26
CA VAL A 13 47.72 12.83 0.56
C VAL A 13 46.98 13.26 -0.71
N SER A 14 47.68 13.35 -1.84
CA SER A 14 47.07 13.69 -3.14
C SER A 14 46.05 12.64 -3.61
N ILE A 15 46.36 11.34 -3.46
CA ILE A 15 45.42 10.25 -3.77
C ILE A 15 44.19 10.29 -2.86
N VAL A 16 44.36 10.53 -1.56
CA VAL A 16 43.24 10.65 -0.62
C VAL A 16 42.39 11.87 -0.93
N PHE A 17 43.01 13.00 -1.28
CA PHE A 17 42.31 14.23 -1.65
C PHE A 17 41.54 14.08 -2.98
N ALA A 18 42.17 13.47 -3.99
CA ALA A 18 41.54 13.15 -5.27
C ALA A 18 40.39 12.13 -5.11
N GLY A 19 40.54 11.14 -4.23
CA GLY A 19 39.49 10.17 -3.90
C GLY A 19 38.28 10.81 -3.21
N SER A 20 38.51 11.80 -2.33
CA SER A 20 37.45 12.57 -1.67
C SER A 20 36.64 13.40 -2.67
N LEU A 21 37.29 13.97 -3.69
CA LEU A 21 36.63 14.75 -4.75
C LEU A 21 35.70 13.91 -5.64
N LEU A 22 35.82 12.57 -5.62
CA LEU A 22 34.93 11.65 -6.34
C LEU A 22 33.70 11.23 -5.50
N ALA A 23 33.60 11.66 -4.24
CA ALA A 23 32.42 11.45 -3.42
C ALA A 23 31.31 12.43 -3.85
N PHE A 24 30.60 12.09 -4.93
CA PHE A 24 29.40 12.84 -5.32
C PHE A 24 28.35 12.71 -4.20
N PRO A 25 27.83 13.83 -3.65
CA PRO A 25 26.75 13.76 -2.70
C PRO A 25 25.54 13.10 -3.36
N LYS A 26 24.97 12.08 -2.71
CA LYS A 26 23.67 11.54 -3.11
C LYS A 26 22.65 12.66 -3.00
N LYS A 27 21.79 12.82 -4.01
CA LYS A 27 20.72 13.83 -4.01
C LYS A 27 19.85 13.63 -2.76
N ALA A 28 19.99 14.51 -1.79
CA ALA A 28 19.03 14.64 -0.70
C ALA A 28 17.86 15.46 -1.22
N TRP A 29 16.72 14.82 -1.47
CA TRP A 29 15.48 15.51 -1.77
C TRP A 29 14.89 15.98 -0.44
N ALA A 30 15.23 17.20 -0.03
CA ALA A 30 14.49 17.85 1.04
C ALA A 30 13.11 18.24 0.50
N CYS A 31 12.06 17.89 1.23
CA CYS A 31 10.73 18.39 0.89
C CYS A 31 10.67 19.89 1.15
N SER A 32 10.60 20.66 0.07
CA SER A 32 10.16 22.05 0.12
C SER A 32 8.78 22.07 -0.52
N CYS A 33 7.75 21.96 0.31
CA CYS A 33 6.41 22.25 -0.18
C CYS A 33 6.41 23.74 -0.55
N ALA A 34 6.01 24.06 -1.78
CA ALA A 34 5.53 25.41 -2.05
C ALA A 34 4.38 25.69 -1.06
N GLU A 35 4.21 26.95 -0.66
CA GLU A 35 3.13 27.39 0.24
C GLU A 35 1.86 26.59 -0.03
N SER A 36 1.34 25.94 1.02
CA SER A 36 0.24 24.98 0.90
C SER A 36 -0.89 25.66 0.14
N GLY A 37 -1.15 25.19 -1.09
CA GLY A 37 -2.08 25.85 -1.99
C GLY A 37 -3.47 25.97 -1.37
N SER A 38 -4.31 26.81 -1.97
CA SER A 38 -5.69 26.97 -1.50
C SER A 38 -6.44 25.63 -1.45
N VAL A 39 -7.47 25.53 -0.63
CA VAL A 39 -8.33 24.33 -0.51
C VAL A 39 -8.78 23.81 -1.88
N GLN A 40 -9.19 24.74 -2.75
CA GLN A 40 -9.64 24.40 -4.08
C GLN A 40 -8.50 23.94 -5.00
N GLU A 41 -7.30 24.49 -4.83
CA GLU A 41 -6.12 24.06 -5.55
C GLU A 41 -5.70 22.65 -5.13
N ASN A 42 -5.65 22.36 -3.83
CA ASN A 42 -5.36 21.02 -3.33
C ASN A 42 -6.42 20.02 -3.84
N LYS A 43 -7.71 20.36 -3.73
CA LYS A 43 -8.79 19.56 -4.32
C LYS A 43 -8.63 19.36 -5.83
N SER A 44 -8.19 20.38 -6.57
CA SER A 44 -7.99 20.28 -8.02
C SER A 44 -6.87 19.31 -8.40
N ARG A 45 -5.76 19.33 -7.65
CA ARG A 45 -4.55 18.51 -7.87
C ARG A 45 -4.69 17.07 -7.39
N SER A 46 -5.60 16.80 -6.45
CA SER A 46 -5.86 15.46 -5.93
C SER A 46 -6.81 14.66 -6.81
N ASP A 47 -6.67 13.33 -6.82
CA ASP A 47 -7.61 12.42 -7.48
C ASP A 47 -8.73 11.99 -6.53
N ALA A 48 -8.46 11.96 -5.23
CA ALA A 48 -9.43 11.68 -4.18
C ALA A 48 -9.32 12.70 -3.04
N VAL A 49 -10.47 13.17 -2.56
CA VAL A 49 -10.57 14.04 -1.37
C VAL A 49 -11.68 13.52 -0.49
N PHE A 50 -11.34 13.11 0.72
CA PHE A 50 -12.27 12.49 1.65
C PHE A 50 -11.87 12.76 3.10
N GLU A 51 -12.83 12.65 4.00
CA GLU A 51 -12.62 12.63 5.44
C GLU A 51 -12.80 11.20 5.92
N GLY A 52 -11.87 10.77 6.76
CA GLY A 52 -11.96 9.45 7.35
C GLY A 52 -11.09 9.29 8.58
N THR A 53 -11.46 8.29 9.38
CA THR A 53 -10.69 7.85 10.54
C THR A 53 -9.66 6.80 10.12
N ALA A 54 -8.40 7.02 10.48
CA ALA A 54 -7.33 6.06 10.25
C ALA A 54 -7.53 4.83 11.14
N ALA A 55 -8.00 3.73 10.55
CA ALA A 55 -8.30 2.49 11.25
C ALA A 55 -7.05 1.66 11.55
N SER A 56 -6.02 1.74 10.70
CA SER A 56 -4.72 1.13 10.97
C SER A 56 -3.61 1.77 10.15
N VAL A 57 -2.41 1.84 10.70
CA VAL A 57 -1.20 2.38 10.07
C VAL A 57 -0.08 1.36 10.20
N LYS A 58 0.39 0.81 9.07
CA LYS A 58 1.36 -0.29 9.05
C LYS A 58 2.47 -0.04 8.05
N PRO A 59 3.70 -0.54 8.31
CA PRO A 59 4.74 -0.56 7.31
C PRO A 59 4.28 -1.37 6.07
N SER A 60 4.59 -0.85 4.89
CA SER A 60 4.36 -1.51 3.62
C SER A 60 5.67 -2.13 3.11
N SER A 61 5.56 -3.20 2.33
CA SER A 61 6.69 -3.74 1.57
C SER A 61 6.97 -2.96 0.29
N LEU A 62 6.05 -2.06 -0.10
CA LEU A 62 6.19 -1.20 -1.28
C LEU A 62 7.15 -0.04 -0.99
N SER A 63 7.87 0.38 -2.02
CA SER A 63 8.62 1.62 -2.06
C SER A 63 7.80 2.66 -2.84
N LEU A 64 7.77 3.90 -2.35
CA LEU A 64 7.14 5.04 -3.00
C LEU A 64 8.21 6.00 -3.51
N PHE A 65 7.92 6.69 -4.62
CA PHE A 65 8.77 7.74 -5.21
C PHE A 65 10.23 7.33 -5.49
N GLY A 66 10.48 6.04 -5.76
CA GLY A 66 11.83 5.51 -5.97
C GLY A 66 12.72 5.60 -4.72
N SER A 67 12.15 5.85 -3.54
CA SER A 67 12.88 5.93 -2.28
C SER A 67 13.23 4.53 -1.76
N PRO A 68 14.46 4.29 -1.29
CA PRO A 68 14.78 3.03 -0.64
C PRO A 68 14.02 2.84 0.70
N ALA A 69 13.41 3.89 1.22
CA ALA A 69 12.57 3.82 2.42
C ALA A 69 11.27 3.05 2.13
N LYS A 70 10.89 2.19 3.06
CA LYS A 70 9.61 1.48 3.01
C LYS A 70 8.47 2.47 3.17
N ALA A 71 7.47 2.38 2.29
CA ALA A 71 6.25 3.15 2.44
C ALA A 71 5.50 2.71 3.70
N VAL A 72 4.63 3.57 4.19
CA VAL A 72 3.63 3.27 5.22
C VAL A 72 2.27 3.21 4.52
N LYS A 73 1.45 2.27 4.96
CA LYS A 73 0.09 2.06 4.49
C LYS A 73 -0.86 2.45 5.62
N ALA A 74 -1.74 3.41 5.36
CA ALA A 74 -2.82 3.78 6.24
C ALA A 74 -4.16 3.31 5.66
N SER A 75 -4.91 2.53 6.42
CA SER A 75 -6.27 2.11 6.09
C SER A 75 -7.27 3.05 6.76
N PHE A 76 -8.20 3.60 5.99
CA PHE A 76 -9.21 4.53 6.47
C PHE A 76 -10.59 3.88 6.50
N GLN A 77 -11.39 4.30 7.47
CA GLN A 77 -12.84 4.24 7.41
C GLN A 77 -13.33 5.61 6.96
N VAL A 78 -13.99 5.65 5.81
CA VAL A 78 -14.38 6.90 5.14
C VAL A 78 -15.73 7.35 5.65
N ASN A 79 -15.83 8.64 5.96
CA ASN A 79 -17.00 9.28 6.50
C ASN A 79 -17.68 10.17 5.46
N GLU A 80 -16.90 10.98 4.74
CA GLU A 80 -17.41 11.94 3.75
C GLU A 80 -16.43 12.08 2.58
N VAL A 81 -16.96 12.32 1.37
CA VAL A 81 -16.17 12.36 0.12
C VAL A 81 -16.51 13.62 -0.67
N TRP A 82 -15.49 14.40 -1.03
CA TRP A 82 -15.62 15.61 -1.86
C TRP A 82 -15.10 15.45 -3.29
N LYS A 83 -14.28 14.41 -3.56
CA LYS A 83 -13.76 14.10 -4.90
C LYS A 83 -13.33 12.64 -5.00
N GLY A 84 -13.48 12.07 -6.19
CA GLY A 84 -12.96 10.75 -6.54
C GLY A 84 -13.91 9.60 -6.19
N GLN A 85 -13.59 8.41 -6.67
CA GLN A 85 -14.31 7.18 -6.32
C GLN A 85 -13.65 6.57 -5.07
N VAL A 86 -14.22 6.87 -3.90
CA VAL A 86 -13.65 6.48 -2.61
C VAL A 86 -14.56 5.44 -1.96
N ALA A 87 -14.03 4.24 -1.70
CA ALA A 87 -14.75 3.18 -1.02
C ALA A 87 -14.89 3.46 0.50
N PRO A 88 -15.87 2.86 1.20
CA PRO A 88 -16.06 3.01 2.66
C PRO A 88 -14.83 2.63 3.48
N SER A 89 -14.04 1.69 2.98
CA SER A 89 -12.71 1.43 3.48
C SER A 89 -11.72 1.50 2.34
N ILE A 90 -10.69 2.32 2.52
CA ILE A 90 -9.70 2.61 1.48
C ILE A 90 -8.30 2.61 2.07
N GLU A 91 -7.32 2.19 1.27
CA GLU A 91 -5.91 2.22 1.64
C GLU A 91 -5.22 3.38 0.94
N VAL A 92 -4.37 4.07 1.68
CA VAL A 92 -3.53 5.16 1.17
C VAL A 92 -2.08 4.87 1.57
N LEU A 93 -1.17 5.12 0.65
CA LEU A 93 0.26 4.96 0.87
C LEU A 93 0.91 6.32 1.12
N THR A 94 1.91 6.34 1.98
CA THR A 94 2.71 7.52 2.28
C THR A 94 4.17 7.10 2.45
N ALA A 95 5.12 8.01 2.28
CA ALA A 95 6.50 7.70 2.62
C ALA A 95 6.66 7.48 4.14
N GLY A 96 7.76 6.85 4.56
CA GLY A 96 7.88 6.30 5.91
C GLY A 96 7.94 7.32 7.05
N SER A 97 8.25 8.58 6.76
CA SER A 97 8.42 9.65 7.75
C SER A 97 8.35 11.03 7.10
N GLY A 98 8.17 12.08 7.91
CA GLY A 98 8.27 13.47 7.44
C GLY A 98 9.60 13.80 6.74
N GLU A 99 10.71 13.21 7.21
CA GLU A 99 12.05 13.34 6.59
C GLU A 99 12.11 12.79 5.17
N THR A 100 11.25 11.82 4.86
CA THR A 100 11.12 11.20 3.54
C THR A 100 9.92 11.72 2.77
N CYS A 101 9.38 12.88 3.15
CA CYS A 101 8.19 13.51 2.56
C CYS A 101 6.87 12.75 2.82
N GLY A 102 6.86 11.91 3.84
CA GLY A 102 5.69 11.17 4.28
C GLY A 102 4.81 12.00 5.18
N TYR A 103 3.50 11.84 5.04
CA TYR A 103 2.54 12.23 6.05
C TYR A 103 2.46 11.16 7.16
N GLU A 104 2.48 11.59 8.42
CA GLU A 104 2.48 10.70 9.58
C GLU A 104 1.06 10.56 10.15
N PHE A 105 0.37 9.51 9.71
CA PHE A 105 -0.95 9.17 10.24
C PHE A 105 -0.87 8.49 11.60
N GLN A 106 -1.85 8.77 12.46
CA GLN A 106 -2.02 8.15 13.75
C GLN A 106 -3.30 7.29 13.74
N GLU A 107 -3.21 6.06 14.25
CA GLU A 107 -4.39 5.19 14.37
C GLU A 107 -5.42 5.81 15.32
N GLY A 108 -6.70 5.76 14.92
CA GLY A 108 -7.82 6.34 15.66
C GLY A 108 -8.10 7.81 15.36
N GLU A 109 -7.16 8.53 14.77
CA GLU A 109 -7.32 9.93 14.41
C GLU A 109 -8.07 10.13 13.10
N ARG A 110 -8.68 11.30 12.96
CA ARG A 110 -9.53 11.66 11.83
C ARG A 110 -8.87 12.72 10.96
N TYR A 111 -8.85 12.50 9.65
CA TYR A 111 -8.11 13.35 8.72
C TYR A 111 -8.97 13.77 7.54
N LEU A 112 -8.77 15.01 7.09
CA LEU A 112 -9.14 15.44 5.75
C LEU A 112 -7.98 15.08 4.82
N VAL A 113 -8.20 14.08 3.97
CA VAL A 113 -7.18 13.47 3.14
C VAL A 113 -7.27 13.98 1.70
N TYR A 114 -6.15 14.47 1.19
CA TYR A 114 -5.95 14.84 -0.20
C TYR A 114 -4.98 13.85 -0.83
N ALA A 115 -5.48 12.93 -1.65
CA ALA A 115 -4.70 11.83 -2.21
C ALA A 115 -4.61 11.91 -3.74
N THR A 116 -3.45 11.54 -4.27
CA THR A 116 -3.19 11.39 -5.70
C THR A 116 -3.15 9.92 -6.08
N ALA A 117 -3.49 9.59 -7.32
CA ALA A 117 -3.47 8.23 -7.82
C ALA A 117 -2.10 7.94 -8.45
N THR A 118 -1.40 6.96 -7.88
CA THR A 118 -0.17 6.40 -8.44
C THR A 118 -0.43 4.96 -8.89
N GLY A 119 -0.76 4.80 -10.17
CA GLY A 119 -1.13 3.51 -10.76
C GLY A 119 -2.46 3.02 -10.21
N THR A 120 -2.44 1.94 -9.43
CA THR A 120 -3.65 1.36 -8.79
C THR A 120 -3.82 1.76 -7.33
N SER A 121 -2.90 2.57 -6.78
CA SER A 121 -2.87 2.94 -5.37
C SER A 121 -3.08 4.44 -5.22
N LEU A 122 -3.63 4.84 -4.08
CA LEU A 122 -3.64 6.24 -3.66
C LEU A 122 -2.40 6.53 -2.83
N ASP A 123 -1.79 7.69 -3.06
CA ASP A 123 -0.64 8.19 -2.32
C ASP A 123 -0.91 9.56 -1.70
N VAL A 124 -0.27 9.79 -0.56
CA VAL A 124 -0.27 11.05 0.18
C VAL A 124 1.18 11.40 0.50
N SER A 125 1.50 12.68 0.41
CA SER A 125 2.79 13.23 0.82
C SER A 125 2.58 14.34 1.85
N LEU A 126 3.68 14.76 2.47
CA LEU A 126 3.71 15.92 3.37
C LEU A 126 3.13 17.19 2.72
N CYS A 127 3.20 17.31 1.39
CA CYS A 127 2.78 18.49 0.65
C CYS A 127 1.36 18.39 0.05
N SER A 128 0.61 17.30 0.31
CA SER A 128 -0.68 17.11 -0.33
C SER A 128 -1.79 18.02 0.21
N GLY A 129 -1.57 18.64 1.37
CA GLY A 129 -2.58 19.42 2.09
C GLY A 129 -3.47 18.58 3.02
N THR A 130 -3.13 17.30 3.23
CA THR A 130 -3.77 16.44 4.24
C THR A 130 -3.57 17.03 5.64
N ILE A 131 -4.62 17.05 6.45
CA ILE A 131 -4.61 17.67 7.78
C ILE A 131 -5.54 16.93 8.75
N LEU A 132 -5.27 17.05 10.05
CA LEU A 132 -6.17 16.60 11.10
C LEU A 132 -7.51 17.31 11.01
N THR A 133 -8.59 16.58 11.20
CA THR A 133 -9.96 17.14 11.09
C THR A 133 -10.25 18.16 12.18
N SER A 134 -9.62 18.01 13.36
CA SER A 134 -9.65 19.01 14.44
C SER A 134 -9.11 20.38 14.03
N GLU A 135 -8.25 20.43 13.01
CA GLU A 135 -7.61 21.63 12.47
C GLU A 135 -8.16 22.01 11.08
N ALA A 136 -9.07 21.22 10.53
CA ALA A 136 -9.55 21.34 9.15
C ALA A 136 -10.82 22.20 8.99
N ASN A 137 -11.24 22.94 10.01
CA ASN A 137 -12.57 23.59 10.03
C ASN A 137 -12.76 24.60 8.87
N GLU A 138 -11.73 25.38 8.55
CA GLU A 138 -11.75 26.30 7.41
C GLU A 138 -11.86 25.54 6.09
N GLN A 139 -11.06 24.49 5.95
CA GLN A 139 -10.99 23.65 4.75
C GLN A 139 -12.32 22.94 4.50
N MET A 140 -12.92 22.34 5.52
CA MET A 140 -14.23 21.71 5.43
C MET A 140 -15.33 22.72 5.08
N THR A 141 -15.28 23.92 5.65
CA THR A 141 -16.22 25.00 5.30
C THR A 141 -16.09 25.39 3.83
N LEU A 142 -14.87 25.54 3.32
CA LEU A 142 -14.60 25.89 1.93
C LEU A 142 -14.92 24.75 0.95
N LEU A 143 -14.76 23.48 1.36
CA LEU A 143 -15.13 22.32 0.56
C LEU A 143 -16.65 22.15 0.44
N GLY A 144 -17.41 22.63 1.43
CA GLY A 144 -18.85 22.50 1.51
C GLY A 144 -19.30 21.07 1.82
N SER A 145 -20.54 20.74 1.46
CA SER A 145 -21.09 19.39 1.68
C SER A 145 -20.48 18.37 0.72
N GLY A 146 -19.96 17.27 1.27
CA GLY A 146 -19.55 16.09 0.54
C GLY A 146 -20.69 15.07 0.40
N SER A 147 -20.34 13.94 -0.20
CA SER A 147 -21.21 12.78 -0.36
C SER A 147 -20.77 11.64 0.56
N LEU A 148 -21.70 10.76 0.93
CA LEU A 148 -21.37 9.53 1.64
C LEU A 148 -20.62 8.56 0.71
N PRO A 149 -19.65 7.79 1.22
CA PRO A 149 -19.00 6.76 0.43
C PRO A 149 -20.03 5.71 -0.05
N PRO A 150 -19.80 5.07 -1.21
CA PRO A 150 -20.71 4.06 -1.74
C PRO A 150 -20.89 2.95 -0.72
N GLN A 151 -22.13 2.67 -0.31
CA GLN A 151 -22.41 1.59 0.64
C GLN A 151 -21.74 0.29 0.15
N PRO A 152 -21.07 -0.48 1.03
CA PRO A 152 -20.58 -1.78 0.63
C PRO A 152 -21.80 -2.60 0.24
N SER A 153 -22.00 -2.79 -1.06
CA SER A 153 -23.05 -3.68 -1.52
C SER A 153 -22.73 -5.02 -0.90
N PHE A 154 -23.63 -5.53 -0.07
CA PHE A 154 -23.72 -6.96 0.20
C PHE A 154 -24.11 -7.65 -1.11
N ALA A 155 -23.27 -7.53 -2.14
CA ALA A 155 -23.19 -8.49 -3.21
C ALA A 155 -22.77 -9.76 -2.50
N ASN A 156 -23.81 -10.48 -2.08
CA ASN A 156 -23.80 -11.83 -1.62
C ASN A 156 -22.69 -12.53 -2.39
N LYS A 157 -21.51 -12.68 -1.77
CA LYS A 157 -20.65 -13.81 -2.06
C LYS A 157 -21.46 -15.00 -1.56
N GLN A 158 -22.47 -15.36 -2.36
CA GLN A 158 -22.94 -16.70 -2.50
C GLN A 158 -21.66 -17.45 -2.80
N THR A 159 -21.07 -17.95 -1.70
CA THR A 159 -20.53 -19.29 -1.59
C THR A 159 -20.21 -19.78 -2.96
N SER A 160 -18.93 -19.62 -3.36
CA SER A 160 -18.35 -20.35 -4.48
C SER A 160 -19.06 -21.69 -4.50
N ALA A 161 -19.89 -21.88 -5.52
CA ALA A 161 -20.70 -23.07 -5.68
C ALA A 161 -19.70 -24.19 -5.89
N TYR A 162 -19.20 -24.72 -4.78
CA TYR A 162 -18.35 -25.88 -4.74
C TYR A 162 -19.21 -26.96 -5.38
N PRO A 163 -18.85 -27.45 -6.57
CA PRO A 163 -19.81 -28.17 -7.38
C PRO A 163 -20.18 -29.44 -6.63
N ARG A 164 -21.41 -29.47 -6.11
CA ARG A 164 -22.06 -30.66 -5.50
C ARG A 164 -21.92 -31.89 -6.41
N ASN A 165 -21.75 -31.64 -7.71
CA ASN A 165 -21.48 -32.61 -8.77
C ASN A 165 -20.14 -33.37 -8.59
N LEU A 166 -19.16 -32.81 -7.87
CA LEU A 166 -17.87 -33.46 -7.59
C LEU A 166 -18.00 -34.55 -6.52
N TYR A 167 -18.82 -34.34 -5.49
CA TYR A 167 -19.07 -35.35 -4.47
C TYR A 167 -19.94 -36.50 -4.99
N LEU A 168 -20.89 -36.20 -5.89
CA LEU A 168 -21.70 -37.22 -6.55
C LEU A 168 -20.87 -38.10 -7.51
N SER A 169 -19.89 -37.53 -8.22
CA SER A 169 -19.01 -38.31 -9.09
C SER A 169 -18.04 -39.20 -8.31
N ILE A 170 -17.46 -38.70 -7.21
CA ILE A 170 -16.58 -39.50 -6.34
C ILE A 170 -17.36 -40.66 -5.71
N GLY A 171 -18.58 -40.41 -5.21
CA GLY A 171 -19.44 -41.45 -4.63
C GLY A 171 -19.79 -42.57 -5.62
N ALA A 172 -20.10 -42.21 -6.88
CA ALA A 172 -20.40 -43.18 -7.92
C ALA A 172 -19.19 -44.05 -8.29
N VAL A 173 -18.00 -43.46 -8.40
CA VAL A 173 -16.76 -44.21 -8.72
C VAL A 173 -16.42 -45.21 -7.61
N VAL A 174 -16.55 -44.82 -6.34
CA VAL A 174 -16.30 -45.72 -5.20
C VAL A 174 -17.30 -46.87 -5.17
N ALA A 175 -18.59 -46.60 -5.41
CA ALA A 175 -19.62 -47.64 -5.46
C ALA A 175 -19.39 -48.64 -6.60
N ILE A 176 -19.01 -48.17 -7.79
CA ILE A 176 -18.68 -49.03 -8.93
C ILE A 176 -17.44 -49.87 -8.63
N ALA A 177 -16.39 -49.28 -8.04
CA ALA A 177 -15.17 -50.00 -7.68
C ALA A 177 -15.44 -51.09 -6.61
N LEU A 178 -16.25 -50.79 -5.60
CA LEU A 178 -16.67 -51.76 -4.58
C LEU A 178 -17.51 -52.88 -5.18
N ALA A 179 -18.50 -52.55 -6.03
CA ALA A 179 -19.31 -53.55 -6.71
C ALA A 179 -18.45 -54.47 -7.61
N PHE A 180 -17.51 -53.90 -8.35
CA PHE A 180 -16.58 -54.65 -9.19
C PHE A 180 -15.64 -55.54 -8.36
N PHE A 181 -15.14 -55.04 -7.24
CA PHE A 181 -14.29 -55.81 -6.32
C PHE A 181 -15.04 -56.98 -5.67
N LEU A 182 -16.27 -56.75 -5.21
CA LEU A 182 -17.15 -57.80 -4.66
C LEU A 182 -17.55 -58.82 -5.74
N TYR A 183 -17.80 -58.36 -6.97
CA TYR A 183 -18.06 -59.24 -8.11
C TYR A 183 -16.85 -60.12 -8.44
N ARG A 184 -15.64 -59.55 -8.46
CA ARG A 184 -14.40 -60.31 -8.65
C ARG A 184 -14.16 -61.31 -7.53
N LYS A 185 -14.42 -60.95 -6.25
CA LYS A 185 -14.30 -61.87 -5.12
C LYS A 185 -15.30 -63.03 -5.20
N ARG A 186 -16.53 -62.81 -5.66
CA ARG A 186 -17.51 -63.89 -5.90
C ARG A 186 -17.11 -64.80 -7.07
N LYS A 187 -16.40 -64.27 -8.06
CA LYS A 187 -15.96 -65.00 -9.26
C LYS A 187 -14.60 -65.67 -9.16
N GLN A 188 -13.80 -65.42 -8.12
CA GLN A 188 -12.64 -66.27 -7.85
C GLN A 188 -13.14 -67.55 -7.18
N PRO A 189 -13.23 -68.68 -7.91
CA PRO A 189 -13.50 -69.95 -7.27
C PRO A 189 -12.25 -70.29 -6.46
N ILE A 190 -12.48 -70.75 -5.24
CA ILE A 190 -11.48 -71.41 -4.40
C ILE A 190 -10.77 -72.46 -5.26
N SER A 191 -9.54 -72.19 -5.74
CA SER A 191 -8.69 -73.27 -6.21
C SER A 191 -8.26 -74.01 -4.95
N LYS A 192 -8.86 -75.19 -4.76
CA LYS A 192 -8.43 -76.17 -3.77
C LYS A 192 -6.96 -76.49 -4.01
N THR A 193 -6.21 -76.59 -2.90
CA THR A 193 -4.90 -77.26 -2.71
C THR A 193 -3.70 -76.69 -3.45
#